data_AF-A0AAW4CLR4-F1
#
_entry.id   AF-A0AAW4CLR4-F1
#
_cell.length_a   1.000
_cell.length_b   1.000
_cell.length_c   1.000
_cell.angle_alpha   90.00
_cell.angle_beta   90.00
_cell.angle_gamma   90.00
#
_symmetry.space_group_name_H-M   'P 1'
#
loop_
_entity.id
_entity.type
_entity.pdbx_description
1 polymer ?
#
loop_
_entity_poly.entity_id
_entity_poly.type
_entity_poly.pdbx_seq_one_letter_code
_entity_poly.pdbx_strand_id
1 'polypeptide(L)' 'SPKEQFWIIKHGVKLTAMPAWGKTHSDELIWDMVAFVRQLPRMSPAQYQAAIASAPEDHDAMMKDMPGMTKTAP' A
#
# COMPACT_ATOMS: atom_id res chain seq x y z
N SER A 1 15.97 1.38 1.87
CA SER A 1 15.50 2.57 2.63
C SER A 1 13.98 2.76 2.44
N PRO A 2 13.26 3.66 3.16
CA PRO A 2 11.84 3.92 2.89
C PRO A 2 11.58 4.41 1.46
N LYS A 3 12.44 5.31 0.94
CA LYS A 3 12.34 5.82 -0.45
C LYS A 3 12.55 4.72 -1.49
N GLU A 4 13.44 3.78 -1.21
CA GLU A 4 13.70 2.62 -2.07
C GLU A 4 12.54 1.62 -2.03
N GLN A 5 11.95 1.36 -0.85
CA GLN A 5 10.74 0.54 -0.72
C GLN A 5 9.57 1.14 -1.51
N PHE A 6 9.36 2.45 -1.39
CA PHE A 6 8.39 3.19 -2.20
C PHE A 6 8.64 2.98 -3.70
N TRP A 7 9.89 3.16 -4.15
CA TRP A 7 10.25 2.98 -5.55
C TRP A 7 9.93 1.55 -6.04
N ILE A 8 10.33 0.54 -5.27
CA ILE A 8 10.12 -0.87 -5.60
C ILE A 8 8.63 -1.20 -5.67
N ILE A 9 7.83 -0.73 -4.72
CA ILE A 9 6.38 -0.99 -4.71
C ILE A 9 5.69 -0.27 -5.88
N LYS A 10 6.08 0.98 -6.15
CA LYS A 10 5.53 1.79 -7.24
C LYS A 10 5.83 1.19 -8.61
N HIS A 11 7.06 0.75 -8.84
CA HIS A 11 7.56 0.39 -10.16
C HIS A 11 7.74 -1.11 -10.40
N GLY A 12 7.68 -1.92 -9.34
CA GLY A 12 8.01 -3.34 -9.40
C GLY A 12 9.49 -3.57 -9.68
N VAL A 13 9.84 -4.84 -9.93
CA VAL A 13 11.21 -5.22 -10.34
C VAL A 13 11.11 -6.14 -11.55
N LYS A 14 11.72 -5.72 -12.66
CA LYS A 14 11.72 -6.51 -13.90
C LYS A 14 12.33 -7.89 -13.69
N LEU A 15 11.77 -8.89 -14.40
CA LEU A 15 12.19 -10.30 -14.32
C LEU A 15 12.07 -10.89 -12.91
N THR A 16 11.17 -10.34 -12.10
CA THR A 16 10.75 -10.92 -10.82
C THR A 16 9.22 -11.02 -10.80
N ALA A 17 8.68 -11.69 -9.78
CA ALA A 17 7.25 -11.70 -9.51
C ALA A 17 6.77 -10.44 -8.77
N MET A 18 7.59 -9.38 -8.64
CA MET A 18 7.20 -8.12 -7.99
C MET A 18 6.48 -7.19 -8.98
N PRO A 19 5.14 -7.02 -8.88
CA PRO A 19 4.37 -6.15 -9.76
C PRO A 19 4.61 -4.65 -9.48
N ALA A 20 4.24 -3.80 -10.43
CA ALA A 20 4.21 -2.35 -10.27
C ALA A 20 2.82 -1.88 -9.81
N TRP A 21 2.71 -1.28 -8.63
CA TRP A 21 1.43 -0.83 -8.09
C TRP A 21 1.11 0.65 -8.35
N GLY A 22 2.07 1.44 -8.84
CA GLY A 22 1.86 2.87 -9.17
C GLY A 22 0.88 3.14 -10.32
N LYS A 23 0.40 2.10 -11.01
CA LYS A 23 -0.65 2.24 -12.04
C LYS A 23 -2.06 2.14 -11.47
N THR A 24 -2.21 1.51 -10.30
CA THR A 24 -3.51 1.20 -9.70
C THR A 24 -3.69 1.85 -8.34
N HIS A 25 -2.62 2.33 -7.70
CA HIS A 25 -2.61 2.93 -6.37
C HIS A 25 -1.93 4.30 -6.41
N SER A 26 -2.45 5.26 -5.64
CA SER A 26 -1.85 6.59 -5.54
C SER A 26 -0.53 6.55 -4.76
N ASP A 27 0.25 7.63 -4.84
CA ASP A 27 1.52 7.71 -4.10
C ASP A 27 1.29 7.72 -2.59
N GLU A 28 0.21 8.34 -2.12
CA GLU A 28 -0.20 8.34 -0.71
C GLU A 28 -0.44 6.90 -0.23
N LEU A 29 -1.22 6.12 -0.99
CA LEU A 29 -1.51 4.73 -0.67
C LEU A 29 -0.24 3.85 -0.70
N ILE A 30 0.67 4.10 -1.63
CA ILE A 30 1.96 3.39 -1.65
C ILE A 30 2.81 3.74 -0.42
N TRP A 31 2.78 5.00 0.04
CA TRP A 31 3.44 5.38 1.30
C TRP A 31 2.83 4.70 2.53
N ASP A 32 1.51 4.54 2.57
CA ASP A 32 0.84 3.78 3.64
C ASP A 32 1.30 2.31 3.66
N MET A 33 1.46 1.69 2.49
CA MET A 33 2.02 0.34 2.38
C MET A 33 3.47 0.27 2.89
N VAL A 34 4.31 1.25 2.56
CA VAL A 34 5.68 1.34 3.07
C VAL A 34 5.66 1.47 4.60
N ALA A 35 4.80 2.31 5.16
CA ALA A 35 4.67 2.48 6.61
C ALA A 35 4.25 1.17 7.29
N PHE A 36 3.25 0.48 6.73
CA PHE A 36 2.76 -0.79 7.25
C PHE A 36 3.83 -1.88 7.25
N VAL A 37 4.49 -2.14 6.11
CA VAL A 37 5.54 -3.18 5.99
C VAL A 37 6.70 -2.90 6.95
N ARG A 38 7.01 -1.64 7.23
CA ARG A 38 8.06 -1.26 8.19
C ARG A 38 7.65 -1.44 9.63
N GLN A 39 6.37 -1.28 9.94
CA GLN A 39 5.85 -1.47 11.29
C GLN A 39 5.61 -2.95 11.61
N LEU A 40 5.28 -3.77 10.60
CA LEU A 40 4.91 -5.17 10.75
C LEU A 40 5.88 -6.01 11.61
N PRO A 41 7.23 -5.94 11.45
CA PRO A 41 8.16 -6.73 12.28
C PRO A 41 8.17 -6.34 13.76
N ARG A 42 7.57 -5.19 14.11
CA ARG A 42 7.48 -4.66 15.47
C ARG A 42 6.11 -4.85 16.09
N MET A 43 5.13 -5.32 15.30
CA MET A 43 3.78 -5.57 15.78
C MET A 43 3.73 -6.90 16.53
N SER A 44 3.04 -6.91 17.67
CA SER A 44 2.57 -8.16 18.26
C SER A 44 1.41 -8.74 17.43
N PRO A 45 1.11 -10.04 17.56
CA PRO A 45 -0.05 -10.63 16.90
C PRO A 45 -1.36 -9.90 17.24
N ALA A 46 -1.53 -9.46 18.50
CA ALA A 46 -2.73 -8.72 18.91
C ALA A 46 -2.85 -7.35 18.23
N GLN A 47 -1.72 -6.63 18.06
CA GLN A 47 -1.71 -5.35 17.33
C GLN A 47 -2.03 -5.53 15.85
N TYR A 48 -1.51 -6.58 15.22
CA TYR A 48 -1.85 -6.92 13.85
C TYR A 48 -3.35 -7.22 13.71
N GLN A 49 -3.90 -8.07 14.57
CA GLN A 49 -5.33 -8.43 14.54
C GLN A 49 -6.23 -7.20 14.71
N ALA A 50 -5.88 -6.29 15.63
CA ALA A 50 -6.62 -5.05 15.82
C ALA A 50 -6.59 -4.15 14.57
N ALA A 51 -5.44 -4.04 13.90
CA ALA A 51 -5.32 -3.25 12.67
C ALA A 51 -6.15 -3.83 11.52
N ILE A 52 -6.19 -5.16 11.38
CA ILE A 52 -7.01 -5.83 10.35
C ILE A 52 -8.51 -5.72 10.66
N ALA A 53 -8.90 -5.83 11.93
CA ALA A 53 -10.30 -5.69 12.34
C ALA A 53 -10.89 -4.30 12.03
N SER A 54 -10.05 -3.27 11.90
CA SER A 54 -10.46 -1.93 11.47
C SER A 54 -10.43 -1.68 9.96
N ALA A 55 -9.95 -2.64 9.16
CA ALA A 55 -9.81 -2.47 7.72
C ALA A 55 -11.15 -2.72 7.00
N PRO A 56 -11.37 -2.10 5.81
CA PRO A 56 -12.49 -2.41 4.95
C PRO A 56 -12.54 -3.91 4.57
N GLU A 57 -13.74 -4.43 4.29
CA GLU A 57 -13.94 -5.85 3.98
C GLU A 57 -13.21 -6.30 2.70
N ASP A 58 -13.12 -5.43 1.69
CA ASP A 58 -12.40 -5.69 0.45
C ASP A 58 -11.62 -4.48 -0.07
N HIS A 59 -10.81 -4.75 -1.10
CA HIS A 59 -9.97 -3.74 -1.76
C HIS A 59 -10.82 -2.69 -2.47
N ASP A 60 -11.90 -3.07 -3.15
CA ASP A 60 -12.73 -2.12 -3.91
C ASP A 60 -13.41 -1.09 -2.99
N ALA A 61 -13.89 -1.53 -1.83
CA ALA A 61 -14.44 -0.68 -0.78
C ALA A 61 -13.38 0.29 -0.25
N MET A 62 -12.17 -0.20 0.02
CA MET A 62 -11.04 0.64 0.42
C MET A 62 -10.72 1.70 -0.63
N MET A 63 -10.71 1.34 -1.92
CA MET A 63 -10.35 2.26 -3.00
C MET A 63 -11.41 3.35 -3.22
N LYS A 64 -12.69 3.05 -2.97
CA LYS A 64 -13.78 4.02 -3.13
C LYS A 64 -13.65 5.23 -2.20
N ASP A 65 -13.20 4.99 -0.97
CA ASP A 65 -13.23 6.00 0.10
C ASP A 65 -11.89 6.74 0.25
N MET A 66 -10.88 6.41 -0.58
CA MET A 66 -9.55 7.00 -0.47
C MET A 66 -9.43 8.36 -1.19
N PRO A 67 -9.00 9.42 -0.46
CA PRO A 67 -8.71 10.71 -1.07
C PRO A 67 -7.50 10.61 -2.01
N GLY A 68 -7.60 11.21 -3.21
CA GLY A 68 -6.51 11.21 -4.20
C GLY A 68 -6.71 10.27 -5.41
N MET A 69 -7.80 9.49 -5.46
CA MET A 69 -8.15 8.67 -6.64
C MET A 69 -8.91 9.43 -7.74
N THR A 70 -8.83 10.75 -7.79
CA THR A 70 -9.25 11.50 -8.98
C THR A 70 -8.12 11.39 -10.00
N LYS A 71 -8.27 10.45 -10.93
CA LYS A 71 -7.43 10.32 -12.12
C LYS A 71 -7.35 11.68 -12.83
N THR A 72 -6.27 12.44 -12.63
CA THR A 72 -5.86 13.45 -13.62
C THR A 72 -5.39 12.67 -14.84
N ALA A 73 -6.34 12.33 -15.71
CA ALA A 73 -6.01 11.97 -17.08
C ALA A 73 -5.54 13.24 -17.81
N PRO A 74 -4.56 13.14 -18.74
CA PRO A 74 -4.42 14.15 -19.77
C PRO A 74 -5.69 14.20 -20.65
#